data_AF-A0A2M9P8U0-F1
#
_entry.id   AF-A0A2M9P8U0-F1
#
_cell.length_a   1.000
_cell.length_b   1.000
_cell.length_c   1.000
_cell.angle_alpha   90.00
_cell.angle_beta   90.00
_cell.angle_gamma   90.00
#
_symmetry.space_group_name_H-M   'P 1'
#
loop_
_entity.id
_entity.type
_entity.pdbx_description
1 polymer ?
#
loop_
_entity_poly.entity_id
_entity_poly.type
_entity_poly.pdbx_seq_one_letter_code
_entity_poly.pdbx_strand_id
1 'polypeptide(L)'
;YATLFRTLQGYARNPNFAGILLVGLGCEVMQIPDLIGAARMRADGNFRYMTIQQTGGTRATVAKGVEMLEEMAAKAEAARREPIPVSELVIGMQCGGSDGYSGITANPALGVASDLLVSHGGTTILSETSEVYGAEHLLTRRAVSREVGEKLIARIRWWEDYTARNKGEMNNNPSPGNKRGGLTTILEKSLGAAAKGGSAPMSDVLLYAEPLREKGFVFMDSPGYDPCSVTGQVATGANLIVFTTGRGSVSGYKPVPCIKIATNSEMYARMEGDMDINAGDVIDRGVTLAAKGREIFETFIEVA
;
A
#
# COMPACT_ATOMS: atom_id res chain seq x y z
N TYR A 1 8.07 19.85 -4.96
CA TYR A 1 8.63 18.78 -4.11
C TYR A 1 7.74 18.30 -2.97
N ALA A 2 6.54 18.87 -2.72
CA ALA A 2 5.71 18.48 -1.57
C ALA A 2 5.42 16.97 -1.48
N THR A 3 5.04 16.32 -2.58
CA THR A 3 4.81 14.86 -2.63
C THR A 3 6.08 14.07 -2.31
N LEU A 4 7.23 14.49 -2.85
CA LEU A 4 8.53 13.84 -2.59
C LEU A 4 8.91 13.94 -1.11
N PHE A 5 8.87 15.14 -0.53
CA PHE A 5 9.16 15.35 0.89
C PHE A 5 8.27 14.50 1.78
N ARG A 6 6.97 14.51 1.50
CA ARG A 6 5.99 13.72 2.24
C ARG A 6 6.24 12.22 2.16
N THR A 7 6.58 11.72 0.97
CA THR A 7 6.89 10.30 0.76
C THR A 7 8.12 9.89 1.56
N LEU A 8 9.21 10.66 1.45
CA LEU A 8 10.45 10.37 2.18
C LEU A 8 10.29 10.49 3.70
N GLN A 9 9.53 11.48 4.18
CA GLN A 9 9.18 11.63 5.59
C GLN A 9 8.29 10.48 6.09
N GLY A 10 7.37 10.02 5.27
CA GLY A 10 6.51 8.87 5.56
C GLY A 10 7.32 7.58 5.74
N TYR A 11 8.23 7.30 4.80
CA TYR A 11 9.19 6.20 4.94
C TYR A 11 10.04 6.35 6.20
N ALA A 12 10.49 7.57 6.49
CA ALA A 12 11.29 7.82 7.68
C ALA A 12 10.56 7.39 8.97
N ARG A 13 9.25 7.62 9.03
CA ARG A 13 8.38 7.35 10.18
C ARG A 13 7.79 5.94 10.21
N ASN A 14 7.95 5.14 9.16
CA ASN A 14 7.35 3.81 9.09
C ASN A 14 7.94 2.89 10.19
N PRO A 15 7.09 2.16 10.93
CA PRO A 15 7.52 1.35 12.08
C PRO A 15 8.40 0.15 11.70
N ASN A 16 8.38 -0.28 10.43
CA ASN A 16 9.17 -1.44 9.97
C ASN A 16 10.64 -1.10 9.68
N PHE A 17 11.03 0.17 9.75
CA PHE A 17 12.45 0.53 9.81
C PHE A 17 12.91 0.51 11.27
N ALA A 18 14.04 -0.13 11.55
CA ALA A 18 14.70 -0.03 12.86
C ALA A 18 15.67 1.17 12.94
N GLY A 19 16.10 1.70 11.79
CA GLY A 19 16.93 2.89 11.69
C GLY A 19 17.15 3.29 10.24
N ILE A 20 17.44 4.58 10.01
CA ILE A 20 17.62 5.14 8.66
C ILE A 20 18.86 6.05 8.62
N LEU A 21 19.77 5.76 7.68
CA LEU A 21 20.86 6.63 7.29
C LEU A 21 20.53 7.27 5.94
N LEU A 22 20.32 8.58 5.93
CA LEU A 22 20.08 9.35 4.70
C LEU A 22 21.40 9.93 4.16
N VAL A 23 21.75 9.57 2.94
CA VAL A 23 22.97 10.04 2.27
C VAL A 23 22.60 10.92 1.08
N GLY A 24 23.14 12.15 1.05
CA GLY A 24 23.01 13.08 -0.08
C GLY A 24 24.37 13.46 -0.64
N LEU A 25 24.39 14.11 -1.80
CA LEU A 25 25.64 14.58 -2.40
C LEU A 25 26.15 15.82 -1.64
N GLY A 26 25.25 16.77 -1.36
CA GLY A 26 25.52 18.05 -0.68
C GLY A 26 25.25 19.28 -1.55
N CYS A 27 25.04 19.11 -2.86
CA CYS A 27 24.78 20.21 -3.81
C CYS A 27 23.51 19.99 -4.65
N GLU A 28 22.70 18.99 -4.31
CA GLU A 28 21.38 18.79 -4.91
C GLU A 28 20.44 19.97 -4.65
N VAL A 29 19.41 20.12 -5.49
CA VAL A 29 18.38 21.15 -5.28
C VAL A 29 17.55 20.88 -4.02
N MET A 30 17.32 19.61 -3.69
CA MET A 30 16.58 19.18 -2.49
C MET A 30 17.57 18.84 -1.39
N GLN A 31 17.89 19.81 -0.54
CA GLN A 31 18.88 19.65 0.52
C GLN A 31 18.31 18.82 1.67
N ILE A 32 19.14 17.96 2.27
CA ILE A 32 18.73 17.09 3.39
C ILE A 32 18.13 17.88 4.57
N PRO A 33 18.71 19.02 5.02
CA PRO A 33 18.11 19.81 6.09
C PRO A 33 16.66 20.23 5.81
N ASP A 34 16.34 20.57 4.56
CA ASP A 34 14.98 20.95 4.15
C ASP A 34 14.01 19.75 4.21
N LEU A 35 14.49 18.55 3.88
CA LEU A 35 13.71 17.31 3.99
C LEU A 35 13.42 16.94 5.44
N ILE A 36 14.41 17.08 6.32
CA ILE A 36 14.26 16.79 7.75
C ILE A 36 13.33 17.82 8.42
N GLY A 37 13.43 19.08 8.02
CA GLY A 37 12.71 20.18 8.63
C GLY A 37 13.03 20.33 10.13
N ALA A 38 12.13 20.94 10.89
CA ALA A 38 12.29 21.12 12.35
C ALA A 38 11.76 19.94 13.19
N ALA A 39 11.09 18.97 12.56
CA ALA A 39 10.44 17.87 13.24
C ALA A 39 11.35 16.66 13.36
N ARG A 40 11.21 15.91 14.46
CA ARG A 40 11.91 14.63 14.61
C ARG A 40 11.40 13.65 13.55
N MET A 41 12.30 13.16 12.69
CA MET A 41 11.96 12.22 11.60
C MET A 41 11.53 10.84 12.13
N ARG A 42 12.02 10.45 13.32
CA ARG A 42 11.73 9.16 13.96
C ARG A 42 11.59 9.29 15.47
N ALA A 43 10.57 8.67 16.05
CA ALA A 43 10.34 8.68 17.50
C ALA A 43 11.48 8.03 18.31
N ASP A 44 12.14 7.00 17.77
CA ASP A 44 13.28 6.32 18.39
C ASP A 44 14.60 7.11 18.29
N GLY A 45 14.67 8.11 17.41
CA GLY A 45 15.90 8.88 17.15
C GLY A 45 16.99 8.09 16.44
N ASN A 46 16.72 6.88 15.94
CA ASN A 46 17.66 6.10 15.16
C ASN A 46 17.67 6.55 13.69
N PHE A 47 17.85 7.86 13.51
CA PHE A 47 17.90 8.53 12.22
C PHE A 47 19.19 9.33 12.15
N ARG A 48 19.96 9.14 11.07
CA ARG A 48 21.19 9.91 10.81
C ARG A 48 21.18 10.39 9.38
N TYR A 49 21.95 11.45 9.12
CA TYR A 49 22.20 11.90 7.77
C TYR A 49 23.63 12.36 7.59
N MET A 50 24.09 12.34 6.35
CA MET A 50 25.41 12.82 5.97
C MET A 50 25.42 13.24 4.50
N THR A 51 26.37 14.11 4.13
CA THR A 51 26.59 14.49 2.73
C THR A 51 27.98 14.05 2.27
N ILE A 52 28.08 13.66 1.00
CA ILE A 52 29.33 13.20 0.41
C ILE A 52 30.38 14.31 0.39
N GLN A 53 29.97 15.53 0.03
CA GLN A 53 30.88 16.69 -0.05
C GLN A 53 31.43 17.09 1.31
N GLN A 54 30.61 17.13 2.37
CA GLN A 54 31.10 17.47 3.72
C GLN A 54 31.94 16.36 4.35
N THR A 55 31.72 15.09 3.95
CA THR A 55 32.48 13.95 4.48
C THR A 55 33.82 13.74 3.74
N GLY A 56 34.11 14.50 2.69
CA GLY A 56 35.37 14.42 1.95
C GLY A 56 35.39 13.39 0.81
N GLY A 57 34.23 13.17 0.16
CA GLY A 57 34.11 12.31 -1.02
C GLY A 57 33.63 10.89 -0.71
N THR A 58 33.44 10.10 -1.76
CA THR A 58 32.71 8.82 -1.69
C THR A 58 33.33 7.82 -0.71
N ARG A 59 34.65 7.60 -0.75
CA ARG A 59 35.30 6.58 0.10
C ARG A 59 35.20 6.90 1.59
N ALA A 60 35.45 8.16 1.96
CA ALA A 60 35.31 8.63 3.34
C ALA A 60 33.85 8.56 3.81
N THR A 61 32.90 8.89 2.92
CA THR A 61 31.46 8.78 3.18
C THR A 61 31.04 7.34 3.44
N VAL A 62 31.51 6.39 2.62
CA VAL A 62 31.21 4.96 2.81
C VAL A 62 31.76 4.46 4.15
N ALA A 63 33.03 4.75 4.46
CA ALA A 63 33.63 4.33 5.74
C ALA A 63 32.85 4.84 6.95
N LYS A 64 32.57 6.15 6.98
CA LYS A 64 31.78 6.77 8.05
C LYS A 64 30.34 6.26 8.09
N GLY A 65 29.74 5.99 6.93
CA GLY A 65 28.39 5.44 6.82
C GLY A 65 28.29 4.02 7.41
N VAL A 66 29.31 3.18 7.19
CA VAL A 66 29.38 1.83 7.79
C VAL A 66 29.48 1.93 9.31
N GLU A 67 30.37 2.77 9.84
CA GLU A 67 30.49 3.01 11.29
C GLU A 67 29.15 3.46 11.91
N MET A 68 28.45 4.39 11.25
CA MET A 68 27.11 4.82 11.68
C MET A 68 26.10 3.68 11.65
N LEU A 69 26.11 2.85 10.61
CA LEU A 69 25.19 1.72 10.47
C LEU A 69 25.44 0.64 11.53
N GLU A 70 26.68 0.38 11.93
CA GLU A 70 27.01 -0.54 13.03
C GLU A 70 26.42 -0.07 14.36
N GLU A 71 26.57 1.22 14.69
CA GLU A 71 25.95 1.81 15.89
C GLU A 71 24.42 1.78 15.84
N MET A 72 23.83 2.00 14.65
CA MET A 72 22.39 1.94 14.45
C MET A 72 21.85 0.50 14.51
N ALA A 73 22.60 -0.47 14.01
CA ALA A 73 22.28 -1.88 14.03
C ALA A 73 22.30 -2.44 15.47
N ALA A 74 23.25 -2.00 16.31
CA ALA A 74 23.26 -2.38 17.72
C ALA A 74 21.96 -2.01 18.47
N LYS A 75 21.33 -0.88 18.11
CA LYS A 75 20.01 -0.50 18.64
C LYS A 75 18.89 -1.37 18.08
N ALA A 76 18.95 -1.69 16.78
CA ALA A 76 17.98 -2.57 16.14
C ALA A 76 18.00 -3.99 16.72
N GLU A 77 19.20 -4.51 17.01
CA GLU A 77 19.42 -5.84 17.60
C GLU A 77 18.81 -5.99 19.00
N ALA A 78 18.60 -4.89 19.73
CA ALA A 78 17.96 -4.92 21.04
C ALA A 78 16.43 -5.03 20.96
N ALA A 79 15.82 -4.80 19.79
CA ALA A 79 14.38 -4.87 19.62
C ALA A 79 13.87 -6.32 19.80
N ARG A 80 12.75 -6.48 20.50
CA ARG A 80 12.07 -7.76 20.67
C ARG A 80 10.61 -7.59 20.29
N ARG A 81 10.03 -8.61 19.63
CA ARG A 81 8.60 -8.67 19.39
C ARG A 81 7.88 -8.83 20.72
N GLU A 82 6.77 -8.11 20.88
CA GLU A 82 5.89 -8.23 22.03
C GLU A 82 4.43 -8.27 21.55
N PRO A 83 3.51 -8.89 22.32
CA PRO A 83 2.09 -8.84 21.99
C PRO A 83 1.58 -7.40 22.01
N ILE A 84 1.01 -6.95 20.89
CA ILE A 84 0.33 -5.66 20.78
C ILE A 84 -1.08 -5.85 20.24
N PRO A 85 -2.00 -4.89 20.46
CA PRO A 85 -3.35 -4.96 19.90
C PRO A 85 -3.34 -5.02 18.36
N VAL A 86 -4.23 -5.83 17.79
CA VAL A 86 -4.47 -5.91 16.33
C VAL A 86 -4.84 -4.55 15.73
N SER A 87 -5.36 -3.62 16.54
CA SER A 87 -5.66 -2.23 16.16
C SER A 87 -4.45 -1.40 15.72
N GLU A 88 -3.23 -1.91 15.92
CA GLU A 88 -1.98 -1.27 15.46
C GLU A 88 -1.59 -1.70 14.03
N LEU A 89 -2.30 -2.66 13.44
CA LEU A 89 -2.10 -3.02 12.03
C LEU A 89 -2.68 -1.95 11.10
N VAL A 90 -1.88 -1.61 10.11
CA VAL A 90 -2.24 -0.72 9.00
C VAL A 90 -1.93 -1.46 7.70
N ILE A 91 -2.97 -1.97 7.05
CA ILE A 91 -2.84 -2.82 5.86
C ILE A 91 -2.97 -1.98 4.59
N GLY A 92 -1.95 -1.98 3.74
CA GLY A 92 -2.08 -1.50 2.36
C GLY A 92 -2.66 -2.60 1.47
N MET A 93 -3.79 -2.34 0.81
CA MET A 93 -4.43 -3.29 -0.10
C MET A 93 -4.09 -2.91 -1.54
N GLN A 94 -3.54 -3.86 -2.29
CA GLN A 94 -3.02 -3.61 -3.63
C GLN A 94 -3.50 -4.66 -4.63
N CYS A 95 -3.82 -4.22 -5.84
CA CYS A 95 -4.02 -5.08 -6.99
C CYS A 95 -2.73 -5.25 -7.80
N GLY A 96 -2.54 -6.41 -8.42
CA GLY A 96 -1.50 -6.60 -9.43
C GLY A 96 -2.07 -6.88 -10.81
N GLY A 97 -1.61 -7.99 -11.39
CA GLY A 97 -2.23 -8.54 -12.58
C GLY A 97 -3.62 -9.12 -12.29
N SER A 98 -4.65 -8.28 -12.32
CA SER A 98 -6.07 -8.69 -12.23
C SER A 98 -6.51 -9.57 -13.39
N ASP A 99 -7.49 -10.41 -13.13
CA ASP A 99 -8.20 -11.30 -14.04
C ASP A 99 -9.72 -11.27 -13.76
N GLY A 100 -10.50 -12.05 -14.51
CA GLY A 100 -11.94 -12.17 -14.30
C GLY A 100 -12.35 -12.74 -12.94
N TYR A 101 -11.48 -13.53 -12.30
CA TYR A 101 -11.73 -14.11 -10.98
C TYR A 101 -11.54 -13.10 -9.84
N SER A 102 -10.73 -12.05 -10.05
CA SER A 102 -10.33 -11.09 -9.02
C SER A 102 -11.53 -10.50 -8.29
N GLY A 103 -12.56 -10.07 -9.02
CA GLY A 103 -13.77 -9.44 -8.47
C GLY A 103 -14.76 -10.39 -7.79
N ILE A 104 -14.58 -11.71 -7.92
CA ILE A 104 -15.51 -12.72 -7.38
C ILE A 104 -14.85 -13.68 -6.37
N THR A 105 -13.52 -13.59 -6.17
CA THR A 105 -12.73 -14.42 -5.25
C THR A 105 -11.90 -13.58 -4.27
N ALA A 106 -10.65 -13.26 -4.62
CA ALA A 106 -9.66 -12.65 -3.74
C ALA A 106 -10.08 -11.26 -3.24
N ASN A 107 -10.59 -10.39 -4.11
CA ASN A 107 -10.94 -9.03 -3.71
C ASN A 107 -12.10 -8.97 -2.71
N PRO A 108 -13.25 -9.64 -2.93
CA PRO A 108 -14.31 -9.66 -1.93
C PRO A 108 -13.91 -10.41 -0.65
N ALA A 109 -13.09 -11.47 -0.73
CA ALA A 109 -12.57 -12.13 0.48
C ALA A 109 -11.62 -11.22 1.28
N LEU A 110 -10.75 -10.46 0.60
CA LEU A 110 -9.94 -9.42 1.22
C LEU A 110 -10.79 -8.30 1.82
N GLY A 111 -11.91 -7.95 1.16
CA GLY A 111 -12.90 -7.01 1.72
C GLY A 111 -13.49 -7.49 3.05
N VAL A 112 -13.78 -8.78 3.20
CA VAL A 112 -14.22 -9.34 4.49
C VAL A 112 -13.10 -9.24 5.53
N ALA A 113 -11.86 -9.57 5.18
CA ALA A 113 -10.72 -9.44 6.09
C ALA A 113 -10.46 -7.99 6.51
N SER A 114 -10.66 -7.05 5.59
CA SER A 114 -10.61 -5.60 5.82
C SER A 114 -11.64 -5.19 6.86
N ASP A 115 -12.90 -5.60 6.70
CA ASP A 115 -13.96 -5.29 7.65
C ASP A 115 -13.68 -5.88 9.04
N LEU A 116 -13.15 -7.12 9.11
CA LEU A 116 -12.73 -7.74 10.36
C LEU A 116 -11.66 -6.90 11.06
N LEU A 117 -10.62 -6.46 10.34
CA LEU A 117 -9.58 -5.62 10.92
C LEU A 117 -10.12 -4.27 11.40
N VAL A 118 -10.94 -3.60 10.58
CA VAL A 118 -11.56 -2.32 10.94
C VAL A 118 -12.44 -2.47 12.18
N SER A 119 -13.18 -3.58 12.32
CA SER A 119 -13.99 -3.86 13.51
C SER A 119 -13.16 -4.05 14.80
N HIS A 120 -11.90 -4.46 14.67
CA HIS A 120 -10.92 -4.53 15.77
C HIS A 120 -10.17 -3.21 15.99
N GLY A 121 -10.56 -2.13 15.30
CA GLY A 121 -9.94 -0.81 15.42
C GLY A 121 -8.64 -0.64 14.65
N GLY A 122 -8.30 -1.58 13.75
CA GLY A 122 -7.17 -1.43 12.83
C GLY A 122 -7.51 -0.57 11.62
N THR A 123 -6.56 -0.45 10.69
CA THR A 123 -6.72 0.38 9.50
C THR A 123 -6.43 -0.40 8.24
N THR A 124 -7.23 -0.15 7.20
CA THR A 124 -6.98 -0.64 5.83
C THR A 124 -6.95 0.52 4.87
N ILE A 125 -5.97 0.52 3.97
CA ILE A 125 -5.76 1.55 2.96
C ILE A 125 -6.03 0.93 1.59
N LEU A 126 -7.12 1.36 0.95
CA LEU A 126 -7.32 1.13 -0.49
C LEU A 126 -6.74 2.30 -1.28
N SER A 127 -6.24 2.06 -2.48
CA SER A 127 -5.63 3.10 -3.30
C SER A 127 -6.07 2.97 -4.76
N GLU A 128 -5.17 3.28 -5.70
CA GLU A 128 -5.37 3.01 -7.12
C GLU A 128 -6.59 3.75 -7.69
N THR A 129 -6.58 5.09 -7.63
CA THR A 129 -7.71 5.95 -8.01
C THR A 129 -8.25 5.66 -9.42
N SER A 130 -7.36 5.39 -10.38
CA SER A 130 -7.75 5.00 -11.73
C SER A 130 -8.46 3.64 -11.81
N GLU A 131 -8.28 2.77 -10.80
CA GLU A 131 -8.91 1.44 -10.73
C GLU A 131 -10.25 1.44 -10.04
N VAL A 132 -10.73 2.57 -9.49
CA VAL A 132 -12.10 2.68 -8.96
C VAL A 132 -12.97 3.60 -9.82
N TYR A 133 -12.45 4.05 -10.96
CA TYR A 133 -13.18 4.93 -11.89
C TYR A 133 -14.43 4.25 -12.45
N GLY A 134 -15.58 4.92 -12.29
CA GLY A 134 -16.92 4.40 -12.59
C GLY A 134 -17.56 3.60 -11.45
N ALA A 135 -16.80 3.24 -10.41
CA ALA A 135 -17.28 2.54 -9.22
C ALA A 135 -17.15 3.38 -7.94
N GLU A 136 -16.70 4.64 -8.04
CA GLU A 136 -16.46 5.52 -6.89
C GLU A 136 -17.73 5.76 -6.05
N HIS A 137 -18.91 5.66 -6.66
CA HIS A 137 -20.20 5.76 -5.98
C HIS A 137 -20.42 4.66 -4.92
N LEU A 138 -19.77 3.50 -5.05
CA LEU A 138 -19.81 2.43 -4.05
C LEU A 138 -18.97 2.77 -2.81
N LEU A 139 -17.96 3.64 -2.97
CA LEU A 139 -17.13 4.13 -1.88
C LEU A 139 -17.74 5.38 -1.24
N THR A 140 -18.19 6.35 -2.05
CA THR A 140 -18.77 7.61 -1.52
C THR A 140 -20.07 7.39 -0.77
N ARG A 141 -20.89 6.40 -1.13
CA ARG A 141 -22.08 6.00 -0.36
C ARG A 141 -21.76 5.52 1.06
N ARG A 142 -20.52 5.10 1.31
CA ARG A 142 -20.03 4.62 2.61
C ARG A 142 -19.17 5.67 3.33
N ALA A 143 -18.98 6.85 2.75
CA ALA A 143 -18.21 7.91 3.40
C ALA A 143 -18.88 8.33 4.71
N VAL A 144 -18.09 8.48 5.77
CA VAL A 144 -18.59 8.90 7.09
C VAL A 144 -19.17 10.32 7.09
N SER A 145 -18.80 11.13 6.10
CA SER A 145 -19.36 12.46 5.89
C SER A 145 -19.36 12.84 4.41
N ARG A 146 -20.12 13.88 4.08
CA ARG A 146 -20.14 14.44 2.72
C ARG A 146 -18.76 14.94 2.29
N GLU A 147 -18.04 15.59 3.21
CA GLU A 147 -16.71 16.14 2.98
C GLU A 147 -15.72 15.03 2.60
N VAL A 148 -15.77 13.88 3.28
CA VAL A 148 -14.96 12.70 2.94
C VAL A 148 -15.30 12.16 1.56
N GLY A 149 -16.59 12.05 1.23
CA GLY A 149 -17.02 11.63 -0.12
C GLY A 149 -16.56 12.61 -1.21
N GLU A 150 -16.65 13.91 -0.97
CA GLU A 150 -16.23 14.96 -1.91
C GLU A 150 -14.72 14.95 -2.16
N LYS A 151 -13.90 14.59 -1.17
CA LYS A 151 -12.44 14.40 -1.36
C LYS A 151 -12.15 13.34 -2.43
N LEU A 152 -12.86 12.19 -2.41
CA LEU A 152 -12.68 11.14 -3.42
C LEU A 152 -13.08 11.64 -4.81
N ILE A 153 -14.25 12.28 -4.94
CA ILE A 153 -14.70 12.85 -6.22
C ILE A 153 -13.71 13.90 -6.74
N ALA A 154 -13.12 14.71 -5.86
CA ALA A 154 -12.10 15.67 -6.24
C ALA A 154 -10.82 14.99 -6.76
N ARG A 155 -10.49 13.77 -6.31
CA ARG A 155 -9.37 12.98 -6.88
C ARG A 155 -9.73 12.45 -8.26
N ILE A 156 -10.92 11.90 -8.44
CA ILE A 156 -11.39 11.43 -9.75
C ILE A 156 -11.30 12.54 -10.79
N ARG A 157 -11.82 13.73 -10.49
CA ARG A 157 -11.75 14.90 -11.40
C ARG A 157 -10.32 15.36 -11.68
N TRP A 158 -9.45 15.31 -10.68
CA TRP A 158 -8.03 15.66 -10.86
C TRP A 158 -7.35 14.68 -11.84
N TRP A 159 -7.65 13.39 -11.70
CA TRP A 159 -7.13 12.36 -12.59
C TRP A 159 -7.70 12.51 -14.02
N GLU A 160 -8.99 12.80 -14.18
CA GLU A 160 -9.60 13.06 -15.50
C GLU A 160 -8.85 14.19 -16.23
N ASP A 161 -8.67 15.34 -15.56
CA ASP A 161 -7.91 16.47 -16.07
C ASP A 161 -6.44 16.11 -16.35
N TYR A 162 -5.78 15.35 -15.47
CA TYR A 162 -4.42 14.88 -15.69
C TYR A 162 -4.31 14.02 -16.96
N THR A 163 -5.21 13.05 -17.16
CA THR A 163 -5.19 12.20 -18.36
C THR A 163 -5.49 12.99 -19.62
N ALA A 164 -6.49 13.87 -19.60
CA ALA A 164 -6.85 14.70 -20.74
C ALA A 164 -5.68 15.58 -21.21
N ARG A 165 -4.98 16.24 -20.27
CA ARG A 165 -3.79 17.06 -20.58
C ARG A 165 -2.63 16.25 -21.16
N ASN A 166 -2.56 14.96 -20.85
CA ASN A 166 -1.56 14.03 -21.38
C ASN A 166 -2.06 13.21 -22.58
N LYS A 167 -3.20 13.57 -23.18
CA LYS A 167 -3.81 12.87 -24.33
C LYS A 167 -4.11 11.40 -24.05
N GLY A 168 -4.45 11.07 -22.80
CA GLY A 168 -4.94 9.76 -22.37
C GLY A 168 -6.38 9.83 -21.88
N GLU A 169 -6.92 8.68 -21.51
CA GLU A 169 -8.26 8.54 -20.94
C GLU A 169 -8.22 7.69 -19.67
N MET A 170 -9.10 7.99 -18.71
CA MET A 170 -9.17 7.25 -17.43
C MET A 170 -9.64 5.80 -17.62
N ASN A 171 -10.45 5.57 -18.64
CA ASN A 171 -11.00 4.25 -19.01
C ASN A 171 -9.98 3.34 -19.72
N ASN A 172 -8.73 3.80 -19.94
CA ASN A 172 -7.73 3.06 -20.73
C ASN A 172 -7.09 1.89 -19.94
N ASN A 173 -7.55 1.67 -18.72
CA ASN A 173 -7.34 0.47 -17.91
C ASN A 173 -8.63 -0.37 -18.04
N PRO A 174 -8.64 -1.66 -18.43
CA PRO A 174 -7.67 -2.72 -18.16
C PRO A 174 -6.41 -2.73 -19.05
N SER A 175 -5.26 -3.06 -18.45
CA SER A 175 -3.99 -3.31 -19.17
C SER A 175 -4.10 -4.50 -20.16
N PRO A 176 -3.18 -4.67 -21.13
CA PRO A 176 -3.16 -5.86 -22.00
C PRO A 176 -3.09 -7.19 -21.23
N GLY A 177 -2.45 -7.18 -20.06
CA GLY A 177 -2.44 -8.32 -19.14
C GLY A 177 -3.84 -8.62 -18.60
N ASN A 178 -4.56 -7.60 -18.14
CA ASN A 178 -5.92 -7.75 -17.59
C ASN A 178 -6.93 -8.20 -18.66
N LYS A 179 -6.85 -7.64 -19.88
CA LYS A 179 -7.71 -8.05 -21.01
C LYS A 179 -7.55 -9.53 -21.35
N ARG A 180 -6.31 -10.02 -21.41
CA ARG A 180 -6.01 -11.45 -21.58
C ARG A 180 -6.48 -12.31 -20.40
N GLY A 181 -6.63 -11.72 -19.21
CA GLY A 181 -7.17 -12.37 -18.01
C GLY A 181 -8.70 -12.36 -17.93
N GLY A 182 -9.41 -11.85 -18.94
CA GLY A 182 -10.87 -11.90 -19.04
C GLY A 182 -11.61 -10.63 -18.62
N LEU A 183 -10.92 -9.54 -18.29
CA LEU A 183 -11.56 -8.25 -18.00
C LEU A 183 -11.85 -7.48 -19.30
N THR A 184 -13.12 -7.17 -19.57
CA THR A 184 -13.53 -6.57 -20.85
C THR A 184 -13.68 -5.05 -20.78
N THR A 185 -14.09 -4.52 -19.63
CA THR A 185 -14.29 -3.07 -19.43
C THR A 185 -13.59 -2.54 -18.18
N ILE A 186 -13.37 -1.22 -18.13
CA ILE A 186 -12.92 -0.55 -16.90
C ILE A 186 -13.92 -0.77 -15.76
N LEU A 187 -15.23 -0.75 -16.04
CA LEU A 187 -16.27 -0.85 -15.03
C LEU A 187 -16.22 -2.20 -14.29
N GLU A 188 -16.03 -3.31 -15.03
CA GLU A 188 -15.85 -4.64 -14.43
C GLU A 188 -14.65 -4.68 -13.49
N LYS A 189 -13.51 -4.10 -13.93
CA LYS A 189 -12.31 -4.02 -13.10
C LYS A 189 -12.56 -3.15 -11.87
N SER A 190 -13.23 -2.02 -12.02
CA SER A 190 -13.51 -1.08 -10.94
C SER A 190 -14.44 -1.63 -9.88
N LEU A 191 -15.47 -2.38 -10.27
CA LEU A 191 -16.34 -3.10 -9.35
C LEU A 191 -15.54 -4.11 -8.52
N GLY A 192 -14.68 -4.89 -9.18
CA GLY A 192 -13.80 -5.84 -8.50
C GLY A 192 -12.79 -5.14 -7.59
N ALA A 193 -12.22 -4.01 -7.99
CA ALA A 193 -11.24 -3.28 -7.20
C ALA A 193 -11.85 -2.67 -5.94
N ALA A 194 -13.03 -2.07 -6.05
CA ALA A 194 -13.77 -1.50 -4.93
C ALA A 194 -14.17 -2.54 -3.87
N ALA A 195 -14.37 -3.80 -4.27
CA ALA A 195 -14.70 -4.90 -3.36
C ALA A 195 -13.61 -5.18 -2.31
N LYS A 196 -12.33 -4.83 -2.58
CA LYS A 196 -11.24 -4.93 -1.59
C LYS A 196 -11.48 -4.06 -0.36
N GLY A 197 -12.18 -2.94 -0.52
CA GLY A 197 -12.53 -2.03 0.59
C GLY A 197 -13.68 -2.52 1.46
N GLY A 198 -14.14 -3.77 1.30
CA GLY A 198 -15.18 -4.38 2.13
C GLY A 198 -16.48 -3.58 2.15
N SER A 199 -17.11 -3.54 3.32
CA SER A 199 -18.36 -2.83 3.60
C SER A 199 -18.21 -1.76 4.70
N ALA A 200 -17.06 -1.68 5.37
CA ALA A 200 -16.79 -0.69 6.41
C ALA A 200 -16.98 0.76 5.91
N PRO A 201 -17.38 1.70 6.80
CA PRO A 201 -17.45 3.12 6.46
C PRO A 201 -16.08 3.69 6.07
N MET A 202 -16.03 4.45 4.98
CA MET A 202 -14.81 5.14 4.54
C MET A 202 -14.57 6.36 5.44
N SER A 203 -13.56 6.27 6.31
CA SER A 203 -13.27 7.26 7.36
C SER A 203 -12.53 8.48 6.81
N ASP A 204 -11.64 8.31 5.83
CA ASP A 204 -10.96 9.43 5.18
C ASP A 204 -10.53 9.12 3.74
N VAL A 205 -10.20 10.19 3.01
CA VAL A 205 -9.54 10.16 1.70
C VAL A 205 -8.28 11.01 1.76
N LEU A 206 -7.15 10.38 1.56
CA LEU A 206 -5.81 10.95 1.67
C LEU A 206 -5.23 11.27 0.29
N LEU A 207 -4.44 12.33 0.20
CA LEU A 207 -3.54 12.52 -0.94
C LEU A 207 -2.39 11.50 -0.88
N TYR A 208 -1.73 11.27 -2.00
CA TYR A 208 -0.57 10.35 -2.08
C TYR A 208 0.44 10.61 -0.95
N ALA A 209 0.77 9.54 -0.21
CA ALA A 209 1.69 9.52 0.93
C ALA A 209 1.31 10.45 2.09
N GLU A 210 0.07 10.95 2.17
CA GLU A 210 -0.37 11.74 3.32
C GLU A 210 -0.40 10.87 4.59
N PRO A 211 0.11 11.36 5.73
CA PRO A 211 0.14 10.56 6.95
C PRO A 211 -1.28 10.23 7.40
N LEU A 212 -1.47 9.01 7.89
CA LEU A 212 -2.72 8.57 8.48
C LEU A 212 -3.12 9.46 9.67
N ARG A 213 -4.37 9.94 9.69
CA ARG A 213 -4.94 10.73 10.80
C ARG A 213 -6.08 10.01 11.51
N GLU A 214 -6.85 9.23 10.76
CA GLU A 214 -8.02 8.49 11.25
C GLU A 214 -7.78 6.98 11.10
N LYS A 215 -8.31 6.19 12.03
CA LYS A 215 -8.33 4.72 11.91
C LYS A 215 -9.53 4.26 11.05
N GLY A 216 -9.53 2.98 10.66
CA GLY A 216 -10.62 2.36 9.90
C GLY A 216 -10.32 2.20 8.40
N PHE A 217 -11.36 2.25 7.56
CA PHE A 217 -11.19 2.12 6.11
C PHE A 217 -10.86 3.48 5.48
N VAL A 218 -9.64 3.61 4.95
CA VAL A 218 -9.14 4.85 4.34
C VAL A 218 -8.84 4.62 2.86
N PHE A 219 -9.14 5.63 2.04
CA PHE A 219 -8.72 5.67 0.65
C PHE A 219 -7.50 6.58 0.50
N MET A 220 -6.42 6.14 -0.15
CA MET A 220 -5.27 6.99 -0.48
C MET A 220 -5.11 7.13 -1.98
N ASP A 221 -5.10 8.37 -2.46
CA ASP A 221 -4.92 8.69 -3.86
C ASP A 221 -3.58 8.15 -4.41
N SER A 222 -3.64 7.37 -5.49
CA SER A 222 -2.45 6.84 -6.17
C SER A 222 -2.73 6.49 -7.64
N PRO A 223 -1.69 6.42 -8.50
CA PRO A 223 -1.81 5.70 -9.76
C PRO A 223 -2.08 4.20 -9.51
N GLY A 224 -2.65 3.49 -10.48
CA GLY A 224 -2.80 2.02 -10.47
C GLY A 224 -1.54 1.26 -10.91
N TYR A 225 -0.35 1.79 -10.63
CA TYR A 225 0.92 1.10 -10.89
C TYR A 225 1.52 0.63 -9.57
N ASP A 226 1.62 -0.69 -9.39
CA ASP A 226 1.79 -1.30 -8.08
C ASP A 226 2.99 -0.75 -7.29
N PRO A 227 4.21 -0.65 -7.86
CA PRO A 227 5.35 -0.09 -7.13
C PRO A 227 5.12 1.34 -6.65
N CYS A 228 4.45 2.17 -7.46
CA CYS A 228 4.12 3.54 -7.08
C CYS A 228 3.02 3.57 -6.01
N SER A 229 1.94 2.81 -6.19
CA SER A 229 0.85 2.80 -5.21
C SER A 229 1.32 2.34 -3.83
N VAL A 230 2.05 1.22 -3.77
CA VAL A 230 2.57 0.68 -2.52
C VAL A 230 3.61 1.60 -1.89
N THR A 231 4.44 2.30 -2.67
CA THR A 231 5.32 3.34 -2.13
C THR A 231 4.52 4.41 -1.37
N GLY A 232 3.39 4.85 -1.93
CA GLY A 232 2.48 5.76 -1.24
C GLY A 232 1.92 5.16 0.06
N GLN A 233 1.43 3.92 0.02
CA GLN A 233 0.82 3.24 1.17
C GLN A 233 1.81 3.08 2.33
N VAL A 234 3.04 2.62 2.03
CA VAL A 234 4.13 2.48 3.01
C VAL A 234 4.45 3.84 3.63
N ALA A 235 4.50 4.91 2.83
CA ALA A 235 4.75 6.25 3.32
C ALA A 235 3.58 6.82 4.17
N THR A 236 2.34 6.48 3.82
CA THR A 236 1.15 6.86 4.61
C THR A 236 1.12 6.17 5.98
N GLY A 237 1.72 4.99 6.09
CA GLY A 237 1.91 4.28 7.36
C GLY A 237 1.61 2.79 7.31
N ALA A 238 1.37 2.19 6.14
CA ALA A 238 1.14 0.76 6.03
C ALA A 238 2.33 -0.03 6.59
N ASN A 239 2.06 -0.98 7.49
CA ASN A 239 3.05 -1.86 8.11
C ASN A 239 2.89 -3.33 7.68
N LEU A 240 1.91 -3.63 6.83
CA LEU A 240 1.77 -4.87 6.08
C LEU A 240 1.06 -4.56 4.74
N ILE A 241 1.47 -5.21 3.65
CA ILE A 241 0.82 -5.10 2.34
C ILE A 241 0.11 -6.41 2.02
N VAL A 242 -1.08 -6.33 1.44
CA VAL A 242 -1.83 -7.48 0.94
C VAL A 242 -2.12 -7.27 -0.54
N PHE A 243 -1.65 -8.21 -1.35
CA PHE A 243 -1.54 -8.08 -2.79
C PHE A 243 -2.32 -9.19 -3.49
N THR A 244 -3.37 -8.83 -4.21
CA THR A 244 -4.19 -9.79 -4.97
C THR A 244 -3.69 -9.91 -6.41
N THR A 245 -3.56 -11.13 -6.94
CA THR A 245 -3.17 -11.33 -8.34
C THR A 245 -3.77 -12.58 -8.97
N GLY A 246 -4.20 -12.47 -10.23
CA GLY A 246 -4.62 -13.61 -11.06
C GLY A 246 -3.62 -13.98 -12.15
N ARG A 247 -2.50 -13.26 -12.23
CA ARG A 247 -1.49 -13.42 -13.27
C ARG A 247 -0.09 -13.70 -12.76
N GLY A 248 0.06 -13.97 -11.46
CA GLY A 248 1.33 -14.38 -10.89
C GLY A 248 2.34 -13.25 -10.75
N SER A 249 1.92 -12.08 -10.27
CA SER A 249 2.87 -10.99 -10.00
C SER A 249 3.88 -11.41 -8.92
N VAL A 250 5.16 -11.34 -9.25
CA VAL A 250 6.26 -11.62 -8.32
C VAL A 250 6.72 -10.38 -7.54
N SER A 251 5.99 -9.26 -7.62
CA SER A 251 6.31 -8.04 -6.88
C SER A 251 6.48 -8.28 -5.39
N GLY A 252 7.59 -7.78 -4.83
CA GLY A 252 7.87 -7.80 -3.40
C GLY A 252 8.19 -6.38 -2.94
N TYR A 253 7.85 -6.09 -1.68
CA TYR A 253 8.01 -4.75 -1.12
C TYR A 253 8.92 -4.81 0.10
N LYS A 254 9.73 -3.75 0.27
CA LYS A 254 10.57 -3.53 1.45
C LYS A 254 10.37 -2.07 1.89
N PRO A 255 10.37 -1.79 3.21
CA PRO A 255 10.66 -2.72 4.31
C PRO A 255 9.44 -3.57 4.74
N VAL A 256 8.26 -3.28 4.20
CA VAL A 256 6.99 -3.84 4.66
C VAL A 256 6.76 -5.26 4.11
N PRO A 257 6.40 -6.25 4.94
CA PRO A 257 6.04 -7.59 4.46
C PRO A 257 4.84 -7.54 3.51
N CYS A 258 4.74 -8.52 2.61
CA CYS A 258 3.69 -8.58 1.61
C CYS A 258 3.08 -9.99 1.61
N ILE A 259 1.77 -10.08 1.83
CA ILE A 259 0.98 -11.30 1.67
C ILE A 259 0.37 -11.29 0.27
N LYS A 260 0.52 -12.38 -0.47
CA LYS A 260 0.01 -12.55 -1.83
C LYS A 260 -1.15 -13.51 -1.87
N ILE A 261 -2.23 -13.06 -2.50
CA ILE A 261 -3.48 -13.82 -2.65
C ILE A 261 -3.71 -14.12 -4.13
N ALA A 262 -3.68 -15.41 -4.48
CA ALA A 262 -4.01 -15.89 -5.80
C ALA A 262 -5.52 -15.87 -6.03
N THR A 263 -5.97 -15.35 -7.19
CA THR A 263 -7.41 -15.26 -7.51
C THR A 263 -7.99 -16.55 -8.09
N ASN A 264 -7.14 -17.47 -8.56
CA ASN A 264 -7.57 -18.74 -9.14
C ASN A 264 -6.59 -19.88 -8.75
N SER A 265 -7.13 -21.09 -8.57
CA SER A 265 -6.34 -22.23 -8.06
C SER A 265 -5.33 -22.74 -9.08
N GLU A 266 -5.59 -22.58 -10.38
CA GLU A 266 -4.66 -23.00 -11.44
C GLU A 266 -3.35 -22.20 -11.36
N MET A 267 -3.42 -20.89 -11.19
CA MET A 267 -2.25 -20.04 -10.98
C MET A 267 -1.58 -20.34 -9.65
N TYR A 268 -2.36 -20.49 -8.57
CA TYR A 268 -1.83 -20.86 -7.26
C TYR A 268 -0.99 -22.15 -7.32
N ALA A 269 -1.53 -23.23 -7.91
CA ALA A 269 -0.82 -24.51 -8.00
C ALA A 269 0.48 -24.45 -8.82
N ARG A 270 0.58 -23.54 -9.80
CA ARG A 270 1.80 -23.33 -10.57
C ARG A 270 2.84 -22.46 -9.85
N MET A 271 2.40 -21.65 -8.89
CA MET A 271 3.19 -20.60 -8.24
C MET A 271 3.10 -20.69 -6.72
N GLU A 272 2.98 -21.90 -6.17
CA GLU A 272 2.77 -22.14 -4.73
C GLU A 272 3.89 -21.55 -3.87
N GLY A 273 5.12 -21.52 -4.39
CA GLY A 273 6.25 -20.87 -3.70
C GLY A 273 6.22 -19.33 -3.70
N ASP A 274 5.36 -18.72 -4.51
CA ASP A 274 5.21 -17.26 -4.64
C ASP A 274 3.87 -16.74 -4.11
N MET A 275 2.95 -17.61 -3.70
CA MET A 275 1.58 -17.26 -3.31
C MET A 275 1.28 -17.79 -1.90
N ASP A 276 0.89 -16.90 -0.99
CA ASP A 276 0.60 -17.28 0.39
C ASP A 276 -0.80 -17.90 0.53
N ILE A 277 -1.80 -17.37 -0.20
CA ILE A 277 -3.20 -17.79 -0.07
C ILE A 277 -3.81 -18.10 -1.44
N ASN A 278 -4.55 -19.22 -1.53
CA ASN A 278 -5.41 -19.52 -2.67
C ASN A 278 -6.84 -19.03 -2.41
N ALA A 279 -7.34 -18.05 -3.15
CA ALA A 279 -8.76 -17.65 -3.12
C ALA A 279 -9.60 -18.30 -4.24
N GLY A 280 -8.97 -19.05 -5.16
CA GLY A 280 -9.68 -19.76 -6.23
C GLY A 280 -10.58 -20.88 -5.72
N ASP A 281 -10.30 -21.42 -4.53
CA ASP A 281 -11.11 -22.44 -3.85
C ASP A 281 -12.52 -21.93 -3.45
N VAL A 282 -12.76 -20.61 -3.46
CA VAL A 282 -14.09 -20.03 -3.37
C VAL A 282 -14.98 -20.52 -4.53
N ILE A 283 -14.41 -20.62 -5.74
CA ILE A 283 -15.12 -21.13 -6.91
C ILE A 283 -14.97 -22.66 -7.01
N ASP A 284 -13.74 -23.17 -6.93
CA ASP A 284 -13.47 -24.58 -7.23
C ASP A 284 -13.99 -25.55 -6.16
N ARG A 285 -14.08 -25.09 -4.91
CA ARG A 285 -14.44 -25.93 -3.75
C ARG A 285 -15.61 -25.37 -2.95
N GLY A 286 -16.19 -24.24 -3.36
CA GLY A 286 -17.32 -23.61 -2.69
C GLY A 286 -16.98 -23.04 -1.30
N VAL A 287 -15.72 -22.69 -1.03
CA VAL A 287 -15.35 -22.00 0.21
C VAL A 287 -16.08 -20.65 0.25
N THR A 288 -16.74 -20.34 1.37
CA THR A 288 -17.47 -19.07 1.47
C THR A 288 -16.50 -17.90 1.55
N LEU A 289 -16.88 -16.74 1.00
CA LEU A 289 -16.11 -15.50 1.15
C LEU A 289 -15.85 -15.13 2.61
N ALA A 290 -16.80 -15.46 3.51
CA ALA A 290 -16.64 -15.26 4.95
C ALA A 290 -15.54 -16.13 5.55
N ALA A 291 -15.46 -17.41 5.15
CA ALA A 291 -14.40 -18.31 5.59
C ALA A 291 -13.05 -17.90 5.02
N LYS A 292 -12.98 -17.60 3.72
CA LYS A 292 -11.73 -17.13 3.09
C LYS A 292 -11.26 -15.79 3.66
N GLY A 293 -12.17 -14.86 3.96
CA GLY A 293 -11.84 -13.60 4.61
C GLY A 293 -11.30 -13.78 6.04
N ARG A 294 -11.78 -14.79 6.78
CA ARG A 294 -11.23 -15.14 8.09
C ARG A 294 -9.80 -15.69 8.00
N GLU A 295 -9.55 -16.59 7.06
CA GLU A 295 -8.21 -17.12 6.78
C GLU A 295 -7.22 -15.99 6.42
N ILE A 296 -7.64 -15.06 5.55
CA ILE A 296 -6.85 -13.89 5.19
C ILE A 296 -6.56 -13.02 6.43
N PHE A 297 -7.57 -12.76 7.27
CA PHE A 297 -7.41 -11.98 8.50
C PHE A 297 -6.47 -12.66 9.51
N GLU A 298 -6.57 -13.97 9.70
CA GLU A 298 -5.66 -14.73 10.56
C GLU A 298 -4.22 -14.66 10.04
N THR A 299 -4.03 -14.73 8.72
CA THR A 299 -2.71 -14.56 8.08
C THR A 299 -2.13 -13.16 8.33
N PHE A 300 -2.96 -12.11 8.43
CA PHE A 300 -2.46 -10.78 8.81
C PHE A 300 -1.77 -10.80 10.17
N ILE A 301 -2.36 -11.51 11.13
CA ILE A 301 -1.88 -11.59 12.51
C ILE A 301 -0.64 -12.48 12.59
N GLU A 302 -0.61 -13.58 11.83
CA GLU A 302 0.53 -14.50 11.81
C GLU A 302 1.80 -13.88 11.22
N VAL A 303 1.66 -13.03 10.20
CA VAL A 303 2.80 -12.39 9.51
C VAL A 303 3.30 -11.15 10.24
N ALA A 304 2.42 -10.40 10.90
CA ALA A 304 2.76 -9.13 11.56
C ALA A 304 3.77 -9.29 12.69
#